data_AF-A0AAW0R5W3-F1
#
_entry.id   AF-A0AAW0R5W3-F1
#
_cell.length_a   1.000
_cell.length_b   1.000
_cell.length_c   1.000
_cell.angle_alpha   90.00
_cell.angle_beta   90.00
_cell.angle_gamma   90.00
#
_symmetry.space_group_name_H-M   'P 1'
#
loop_
_entity.id
_entity.type
_entity.pdbx_description
1 polymer ?
#
loop_
_entity_poly.entity_id
_entity_poly.type
_entity_poly.pdbx_seq_one_letter_code
_entity_poly.pdbx_strand_id
1 'polypeptide(L)'
;MEEFQHKFSRRASAHHNRRLSQAVDQKGIFAPTLKTLFMGVSAVKNPDGSFTVALAAHDQTYLVDFWEEHVPAPDADDPQRDVIADCVIRHVLKYEQDNFAKLIGSGLPTVLADELSPTLCSRLWLEVDIIPIVIEPNVHHHHNGHGHTIGGWDDKRVDEQADSMARKCIMNFGPSMVPLLQVGWRGAVQVDSGFQARLNTAEDHKNTVSAATWKSLMHYTKDLKDKKLRIGFFSSTPQGGGVALMRHALVRLSKILDVDLNWYVPKPRPGVFRSTKNMHNILQGVADPDQRLSKEEMTTITEWIQDNAKRYWFSEGGPLRPPRRAAPTLSW
;
A
#
# COMPACT_ATOMS: atom_id res chain seq x y z
N MET A 1 36.98 11.70 -9.72
CA MET A 1 35.73 11.25 -10.36
C MET A 1 34.78 12.42 -10.25
N GLU A 2 34.24 12.93 -11.35
CA GLU A 2 33.21 13.96 -11.31
C GLU A 2 31.97 13.38 -10.61
N GLU A 3 31.52 14.04 -9.53
CA GLU A 3 30.25 13.73 -8.87
C GLU A 3 29.12 13.97 -9.87
N PHE A 4 28.58 12.89 -10.45
CA PHE A 4 27.40 12.95 -11.29
C PHE A 4 26.17 13.18 -10.39
N GLN A 5 25.86 14.45 -10.11
CA GLN A 5 24.61 14.84 -9.46
C GLN A 5 23.59 15.22 -10.53
N HIS A 6 22.52 14.45 -10.70
CA HIS A 6 21.42 14.83 -11.59
C HIS A 6 20.30 15.48 -10.79
N LYS A 7 19.94 16.71 -11.15
CA LYS A 7 18.84 17.44 -10.51
C LYS A 7 17.59 17.37 -11.37
N PHE A 8 16.41 17.36 -10.74
CA PHE A 8 15.13 17.52 -11.41
C PHE A 8 15.21 18.69 -12.40
N SER A 9 14.90 18.38 -13.66
CA SER A 9 15.09 19.29 -14.78
C SER A 9 13.78 19.93 -15.23
N ARG A 10 12.65 19.30 -14.89
CA ARG A 10 11.33 19.78 -15.26
C ARG A 10 10.97 21.00 -14.43
N ARG A 11 10.44 22.00 -15.11
CA ARG A 11 9.75 23.14 -14.51
C ARG A 11 8.41 23.29 -15.18
N ALA A 12 7.35 23.41 -14.40
CA ALA A 12 6.06 23.82 -14.93
C ALA A 12 6.18 25.18 -15.63
N SER A 13 5.41 25.40 -16.71
CA SER A 13 5.60 26.60 -17.54
C SER A 13 5.31 27.86 -16.72
N ALA A 14 6.06 28.94 -16.94
CA ALA A 14 5.92 30.18 -16.17
C ALA A 14 4.48 30.72 -16.19
N HIS A 15 3.78 30.56 -17.32
CA HIS A 15 2.37 30.91 -17.45
C HIS A 15 1.46 30.01 -16.61
N HIS A 16 1.70 28.70 -16.58
CA HIS A 16 0.97 27.75 -15.75
C HIS A 16 1.17 28.03 -14.26
N ASN A 17 2.43 28.22 -13.84
CA ASN A 17 2.79 28.56 -12.46
C ASN A 17 2.14 29.87 -12.01
N ARG A 18 2.16 30.90 -12.86
CA ARG A 18 1.48 32.18 -12.58
C ARG A 18 -0.03 31.99 -12.42
N ARG A 19 -0.67 31.20 -13.30
CA ARG A 19 -2.11 30.94 -13.23
C ARG A 19 -2.48 30.19 -11.95
N LEU A 20 -1.70 29.17 -11.57
CA LEU A 20 -1.95 28.41 -10.34
C LEU A 20 -1.67 29.23 -9.08
N SER A 21 -0.58 30.01 -9.06
CA SER A 21 -0.27 30.92 -7.96
C SER A 21 -1.37 31.96 -7.77
N GLN A 22 -1.85 32.57 -8.86
CA GLN A 22 -2.99 33.48 -8.81
C GLN A 22 -4.27 32.79 -8.32
N ALA A 23 -4.47 31.51 -8.65
CA ALA A 23 -5.60 30.74 -8.13
C ALA A 23 -5.49 30.53 -6.62
N VAL A 24 -4.29 30.22 -6.11
CA VAL A 24 -4.00 30.11 -4.67
C VAL A 24 -4.27 31.43 -3.97
N ASP A 25 -3.76 32.55 -4.51
CA ASP A 25 -3.92 33.88 -3.92
C ASP A 25 -5.39 34.32 -3.88
N GLN A 26 -6.18 34.01 -4.92
CA GLN A 26 -7.57 34.48 -5.06
C GLN A 26 -8.60 33.56 -4.39
N LYS A 27 -8.34 32.25 -4.36
CA LYS A 27 -9.35 31.23 -4.01
C LYS A 27 -8.86 30.23 -2.95
N GLY A 28 -7.66 30.44 -2.42
CA GLY A 28 -7.05 29.60 -1.38
C GLY A 28 -6.29 28.39 -1.93
N ILE A 29 -5.56 27.71 -1.04
CA ILE A 29 -4.61 26.64 -1.36
C ILE A 29 -5.21 25.42 -2.09
N PHE A 30 -6.53 25.25 -2.06
CA PHE A 30 -7.24 24.15 -2.73
C PHE A 30 -7.74 24.49 -4.13
N ALA A 31 -7.58 25.74 -4.57
CA ALA A 31 -7.98 26.19 -5.90
C ALA A 31 -7.19 25.60 -7.09
N PRO A 32 -5.87 25.32 -7.00
CA PRO A 32 -5.14 24.75 -8.12
C PRO A 32 -5.43 23.25 -8.28
N THR A 33 -5.77 22.82 -9.51
CA THR A 33 -5.77 21.40 -9.87
C THR A 33 -4.33 20.95 -10.06
N LEU A 34 -3.76 20.29 -9.05
CA LEU A 34 -2.39 19.77 -9.08
C LEU A 34 -2.27 18.61 -10.08
N LYS A 35 -1.11 18.48 -10.74
CA LYS A 35 -0.81 17.30 -11.57
C LYS A 35 -0.55 16.10 -10.66
N THR A 36 -1.38 15.07 -10.73
CA THR A 36 -1.13 13.79 -10.05
C THR A 36 0.01 13.04 -10.72
N LEU A 37 0.98 12.59 -9.92
CA LEU A 37 2.16 11.85 -10.35
C LEU A 37 2.43 10.67 -9.40
N PHE A 38 3.32 9.78 -9.83
CA PHE A 38 3.88 8.68 -9.06
C PHE A 38 5.38 8.86 -8.94
N MET A 39 5.98 8.23 -7.93
CA MET A 39 7.42 8.18 -7.75
C MET A 39 7.91 6.73 -7.74
N GLY A 40 9.13 6.52 -8.16
CA GLY A 40 9.92 5.37 -7.77
C GLY A 40 11.17 5.85 -7.06
N VAL A 41 11.55 5.14 -6.00
CA VAL A 41 12.72 5.43 -5.19
C VAL A 41 13.61 4.19 -5.18
N SER A 42 14.89 4.38 -5.44
CA SER A 42 15.89 3.35 -5.16
C SER A 42 17.10 3.99 -4.49
N ALA A 43 17.84 3.18 -3.74
CA ALA A 43 19.13 3.58 -3.20
C ALA A 43 20.09 2.39 -3.20
N VAL A 44 21.37 2.69 -3.37
CA VAL A 44 22.45 1.72 -3.23
C VAL A 44 23.49 2.24 -2.24
N LYS A 45 24.08 1.34 -1.46
CA LYS A 45 25.16 1.67 -0.54
C LYS A 45 26.50 1.60 -1.27
N ASN A 46 27.30 2.65 -1.14
CA ASN A 46 28.62 2.74 -1.76
C ASN A 46 29.71 2.12 -0.85
N PRO A 47 30.90 1.77 -1.39
CA PRO A 47 31.97 1.15 -0.60
C PRO A 47 32.50 2.00 0.56
N ASP A 48 32.38 3.32 0.47
CA ASP A 48 32.78 4.28 1.51
C ASP A 48 31.70 4.45 2.61
N GLY A 49 30.59 3.73 2.51
CA GLY A 49 29.48 3.77 3.46
C GLY A 49 28.41 4.82 3.16
N SER A 50 28.64 5.71 2.19
CA SER A 50 27.63 6.64 1.67
C SER A 50 26.55 5.91 0.86
N PHE A 51 25.56 6.65 0.37
CA PHE A 51 24.48 6.13 -0.46
C PHE A 51 24.35 6.92 -1.74
N THR A 52 23.95 6.26 -2.81
CA THR A 52 23.44 6.93 -4.02
C THR A 52 21.94 6.71 -4.06
N VAL A 53 21.17 7.78 -4.04
CA VAL A 53 19.70 7.75 -3.99
C VAL A 53 19.16 8.31 -5.30
N ALA A 54 18.20 7.62 -5.91
CA ALA A 54 17.52 8.08 -7.12
C ALA A 54 16.01 8.14 -6.95
N LEU A 55 15.42 9.15 -7.58
CA LEU A 55 13.98 9.41 -7.65
C LEU A 55 13.56 9.50 -9.12
N ALA A 56 12.54 8.73 -9.50
CA ALA A 56 11.95 8.79 -10.83
C ALA A 56 10.48 9.22 -10.71
N ALA A 57 10.15 10.41 -11.20
CA ALA A 57 8.77 10.89 -11.23
C ALA A 57 8.09 10.44 -12.52
N HIS A 58 6.93 9.82 -12.42
CA HIS A 58 6.16 9.30 -13.54
C HIS A 58 4.74 9.85 -13.53
N ASP A 59 4.15 10.03 -14.72
CA ASP A 59 2.70 9.95 -14.83
C ASP A 59 2.29 8.51 -15.15
N GLN A 60 1.05 8.27 -15.59
CA GLN A 60 0.60 6.90 -15.88
C GLN A 60 1.31 6.25 -17.08
N THR A 61 2.12 7.00 -17.84
CA THR A 61 2.69 6.52 -19.11
C THR A 61 4.17 6.81 -19.25
N TYR A 62 4.62 8.00 -18.85
CA TYR A 62 5.97 8.47 -19.15
C TYR A 62 6.76 8.80 -17.90
N LEU A 63 8.07 8.58 -17.98
CA LEU A 63 9.03 9.21 -17.09
C LEU A 63 8.95 10.72 -17.33
N VAL A 64 8.58 11.43 -16.28
CA VAL A 64 8.33 12.88 -16.32
C VAL A 64 9.59 13.65 -15.94
N ASP A 65 10.31 13.18 -14.94
CA ASP A 65 11.55 13.77 -14.47
C ASP A 65 12.32 12.75 -13.61
N PHE A 66 13.60 12.99 -13.39
CA PHE A 66 14.42 12.14 -12.55
C PHE A 66 15.42 12.97 -11.74
N TRP A 67 15.95 12.35 -10.70
CA TRP A 67 16.91 12.96 -9.81
C TRP A 67 17.80 11.88 -9.21
N GLU A 68 19.09 12.20 -9.04
CA GLU A 68 20.10 11.32 -8.46
C GLU A 68 21.08 12.17 -7.62
N GLU A 69 21.28 11.78 -6.36
CA GLU A 69 22.22 12.44 -5.45
C GLU A 69 22.98 11.42 -4.63
N HIS A 70 24.24 11.78 -4.38
CA HIS A 70 25.08 11.14 -3.40
C HIS A 70 24.78 11.68 -2.01
N VAL A 71 24.34 10.80 -1.11
CA VAL A 71 23.96 11.11 0.27
C VAL A 71 25.05 10.57 1.20
N PRO A 72 25.68 11.39 2.05
CA PRO A 72 26.71 10.93 2.97
C PRO A 72 26.15 9.92 3.97
N ALA A 73 27.03 9.09 4.55
CA ALA A 73 26.67 8.22 5.66
C ALA A 73 26.15 9.04 6.86
N PRO A 74 25.36 8.44 7.77
CA PRO A 74 24.93 9.09 9.00
C PRO A 74 26.14 9.58 9.80
N ASP A 75 25.98 10.74 10.44
CA ASP A 75 26.99 11.30 11.33
C ASP A 75 27.27 10.35 12.50
N ALA A 76 28.52 10.30 12.97
CA ALA A 76 28.91 9.44 14.08
C ALA A 76 28.13 9.75 15.38
N ASP A 77 27.66 10.99 15.54
CA ASP A 77 26.90 11.47 16.69
C ASP A 77 25.42 11.08 16.64
N ASP A 78 24.88 10.75 15.46
CA ASP A 78 23.50 10.29 15.27
C ASP A 78 23.42 9.13 14.26
N PRO A 79 23.93 7.94 14.65
CA PRO A 79 23.98 6.79 13.76
C PRO A 79 22.59 6.18 13.45
N GLN A 80 21.54 6.60 14.18
CA GLN A 80 20.17 6.14 13.96
C GLN A 80 19.41 7.00 12.95
N ARG A 81 19.97 8.14 12.53
CA ARG A 81 19.35 9.03 11.56
C ARG A 81 19.17 8.34 10.21
N ASP A 82 17.93 8.33 9.73
CA ASP A 82 17.60 7.84 8.39
C ASP A 82 17.86 8.93 7.34
N VAL A 83 19.14 9.08 6.96
CA VAL A 83 19.61 10.10 6.00
C VAL A 83 18.99 9.95 4.61
N ILE A 84 18.63 8.73 4.22
CA ILE A 84 17.93 8.47 2.95
C ILE A 84 16.51 9.03 3.05
N ALA A 85 15.77 8.71 4.12
CA ALA A 85 14.42 9.23 4.29
C ALA A 85 14.40 10.77 4.32
N ASP A 86 15.33 11.39 5.04
CA ASP A 86 15.48 12.86 5.06
C ASP A 86 15.69 13.44 3.67
N CYS A 87 16.54 12.79 2.88
CA CYS A 87 16.86 13.23 1.53
C CYS A 87 15.63 13.12 0.60
N VAL A 88 14.94 11.98 0.64
CA VAL A 88 13.76 11.72 -0.20
C VAL A 88 12.63 12.69 0.15
N ILE A 89 12.28 12.84 1.43
CA ILE A 89 11.18 13.73 1.86
C ILE A 89 11.46 15.18 1.47
N ARG A 90 12.70 15.66 1.67
CA ARG A 90 13.12 17.01 1.26
C ARG A 90 12.90 17.24 -0.24
N HIS A 91 13.28 16.27 -1.09
CA HIS A 91 13.15 16.40 -2.53
C HIS A 91 11.71 16.25 -3.02
N VAL A 92 10.93 15.37 -2.41
CA VAL A 92 9.50 15.21 -2.68
C VAL A 92 8.77 16.53 -2.43
N LEU A 93 8.92 17.11 -1.23
CA LEU A 93 8.29 18.38 -0.85
C LEU A 93 8.67 19.50 -1.81
N LYS A 94 9.97 19.61 -2.12
CA LYS A 94 10.46 20.62 -3.06
C LYS A 94 9.87 20.41 -4.46
N TYR A 95 9.84 19.18 -4.96
CA TYR A 95 9.36 18.87 -6.30
C TYR A 95 7.85 19.13 -6.44
N GLU A 96 7.04 18.75 -5.45
CA GLU A 96 5.60 19.03 -5.42
C GLU A 96 5.32 20.54 -5.45
N GLN A 97 6.07 21.33 -4.66
CA GLN A 97 5.96 22.79 -4.61
C GLN A 97 6.38 23.44 -5.93
N ASP A 98 7.56 23.11 -6.45
CA ASP A 98 8.13 23.74 -7.65
C ASP A 98 7.32 23.43 -8.92
N ASN A 99 6.65 22.27 -8.96
CA ASN A 99 5.94 21.77 -10.15
C ASN A 99 4.41 21.78 -10.03
N PHE A 100 3.85 22.27 -8.91
CA PHE A 100 2.41 22.19 -8.62
C PHE A 100 1.85 20.79 -8.88
N ALA A 101 2.55 19.79 -8.35
CA ALA A 101 2.23 18.38 -8.52
C ALA A 101 1.89 17.74 -7.17
N LYS A 102 1.12 16.65 -7.21
CA LYS A 102 0.90 15.77 -6.07
C LYS A 102 1.36 14.37 -6.44
N LEU A 103 2.38 13.90 -5.76
CA LEU A 103 2.79 12.50 -5.77
C LEU A 103 1.82 11.74 -4.86
N ILE A 104 1.21 10.66 -5.37
CA ILE A 104 0.19 9.90 -4.62
C ILE A 104 0.64 8.50 -4.23
N GLY A 105 1.66 7.98 -4.90
CA GLY A 105 2.20 6.65 -4.68
C GLY A 105 3.68 6.62 -4.99
N SER A 106 4.42 5.83 -4.22
CA SER A 106 5.85 5.64 -4.40
C SER A 106 6.20 4.17 -4.41
N GLY A 107 6.87 3.69 -5.45
CA GLY A 107 7.42 2.34 -5.49
C GLY A 107 8.81 2.29 -4.85
N LEU A 108 9.07 1.27 -4.03
CA LEU A 108 10.37 1.07 -3.38
C LEU A 108 10.77 -0.41 -3.44
N PRO A 109 12.05 -0.75 -3.65
CA PRO A 109 12.49 -2.13 -3.52
C PRO A 109 12.50 -2.55 -2.04
N THR A 110 12.32 -3.83 -1.77
CA THR A 110 12.38 -4.40 -0.40
C THR A 110 13.68 -4.07 0.31
N VAL A 111 14.83 -4.18 -0.34
CA VAL A 111 16.15 -3.82 0.22
C VAL A 111 16.17 -2.37 0.74
N LEU A 112 15.58 -1.42 0.01
CA LEU A 112 15.49 -0.04 0.49
C LEU A 112 14.60 0.07 1.72
N ALA A 113 13.41 -0.52 1.66
CA ALA A 113 12.40 -0.40 2.71
C ALA A 113 12.76 -1.16 4.00
N ASP A 114 13.48 -2.28 3.90
CA ASP A 114 13.78 -3.17 5.01
C ASP A 114 15.18 -2.96 5.60
N GLU A 115 16.18 -2.61 4.77
CA GLU A 115 17.58 -2.57 5.21
C GLU A 115 18.17 -1.16 5.21
N LEU A 116 17.95 -0.38 4.14
CA LEU A 116 18.65 0.91 3.98
C LEU A 116 17.91 2.08 4.63
N SER A 117 16.58 2.09 4.59
CA SER A 117 15.75 3.21 5.06
C SER A 117 14.43 2.72 5.67
N PRO A 118 14.46 2.09 6.87
CA PRO A 118 13.28 1.50 7.50
C PRO A 118 12.17 2.50 7.85
N THR A 119 12.49 3.80 7.96
CA THR A 119 11.50 4.84 8.30
C THR A 119 10.86 5.48 7.08
N LEU A 120 11.45 5.33 5.88
CA LEU A 120 11.00 6.06 4.69
C LEU A 120 9.54 5.78 4.34
N CYS A 121 9.07 4.54 4.45
CA CYS A 121 7.69 4.21 4.10
C CYS A 121 6.68 4.93 5.01
N SER A 122 6.89 4.92 6.33
CA SER A 122 5.98 5.62 7.25
C SER A 122 6.05 7.13 7.07
N ARG A 123 7.23 7.69 6.80
CA ARG A 123 7.40 9.13 6.54
C ARG A 123 6.75 9.58 5.24
N LEU A 124 6.85 8.79 4.17
CA LEU A 124 6.13 9.05 2.92
C LEU A 124 4.62 9.16 3.15
N TRP A 125 4.06 8.28 3.97
CA TRP A 125 2.65 8.32 4.31
C TRP A 125 2.29 9.48 5.26
N LEU A 126 2.99 9.61 6.38
CA LEU A 126 2.63 10.52 7.47
C LEU A 126 3.01 11.98 7.24
N GLU A 127 4.11 12.26 6.53
CA GLU A 127 4.60 13.63 6.32
C GLU A 127 4.13 14.23 5.00
N VAL A 128 3.89 13.40 3.98
CA VAL A 128 3.63 13.87 2.61
C VAL A 128 2.48 13.15 1.90
N ASP A 129 1.66 12.36 2.59
CA ASP A 129 0.46 11.70 2.03
C ASP A 129 0.72 10.84 0.78
N ILE A 130 1.89 10.20 0.70
CA ILE A 130 2.26 9.29 -0.39
C ILE A 130 2.07 7.85 0.08
N ILE A 131 1.44 7.01 -0.75
CA ILE A 131 1.27 5.58 -0.45
C ILE A 131 2.52 4.81 -0.90
N PRO A 132 3.37 4.32 0.02
CA PRO A 132 4.54 3.51 -0.34
C PRO A 132 4.09 2.09 -0.74
N ILE A 133 4.51 1.63 -1.92
CA ILE A 133 4.34 0.26 -2.40
C ILE A 133 5.70 -0.40 -2.43
N VAL A 134 5.94 -1.31 -1.48
CA VAL A 134 7.19 -2.07 -1.40
C VAL A 134 7.10 -3.29 -2.29
N ILE A 135 8.09 -3.43 -3.16
CA ILE A 135 8.07 -4.37 -4.28
C ILE A 135 9.35 -5.20 -4.23
N GLU A 136 9.18 -6.53 -4.24
CA GLU A 136 10.32 -7.42 -4.40
C GLU A 136 10.91 -7.26 -5.82
N PRO A 137 12.21 -6.97 -5.94
CA PRO A 137 12.86 -6.98 -7.23
C PRO A 137 12.85 -8.35 -7.90
N ASN A 138 12.77 -8.38 -9.23
CA ASN A 138 12.99 -9.65 -9.94
C ASN A 138 14.49 -9.91 -9.99
N VAL A 139 14.97 -10.79 -9.11
CA VAL A 139 16.39 -11.19 -9.05
C VAL A 139 16.73 -12.24 -10.12
N HIS A 140 15.72 -12.86 -10.73
CA HIS A 140 15.95 -13.89 -11.76
C HIS A 140 16.29 -13.29 -13.12
N HIS A 141 17.46 -13.66 -13.66
CA HIS A 141 17.78 -13.47 -15.06
C HIS A 141 16.75 -14.21 -15.92
N HIS A 142 16.02 -13.48 -16.76
CA HIS A 142 15.15 -14.13 -17.74
C HIS A 142 16.05 -14.75 -18.82
N HIS A 143 16.05 -16.08 -18.91
CA HIS A 143 16.51 -16.78 -20.11
C HIS A 143 15.46 -16.58 -21.19
N ASN A 144 15.72 -15.68 -22.12
CA ASN A 144 14.99 -15.72 -23.38
C ASN A 144 15.42 -17.00 -24.12
N GLY A 145 14.50 -17.63 -24.85
CA GLY A 145 14.75 -18.83 -25.68
C GLY A 145 15.79 -18.66 -26.81
N HIS A 146 16.58 -17.58 -26.77
CA HIS A 146 17.68 -17.23 -27.66
C HIS A 146 19.03 -17.11 -26.94
N GLY A 147 19.16 -17.63 -25.71
CA GLY A 147 20.47 -17.72 -25.02
C GLY A 147 21.01 -16.40 -24.45
N HIS A 148 20.24 -15.31 -24.49
CA HIS A 148 20.59 -14.05 -23.85
C HIS A 148 19.91 -13.93 -22.47
N THR A 149 20.72 -13.79 -21.42
CA THR A 149 20.28 -13.35 -20.09
C THR A 149 19.94 -11.87 -20.14
N ILE A 150 18.67 -11.50 -19.99
CA ILE A 150 18.33 -10.10 -19.73
C ILE A 150 18.76 -9.77 -18.30
N GLY A 151 19.49 -8.66 -18.14
CA GLY A 151 20.10 -8.24 -16.89
C GLY A 151 19.12 -8.20 -15.72
N GLY A 152 19.55 -8.73 -14.57
CA GLY A 152 18.79 -8.83 -13.34
C GLY A 152 18.59 -7.47 -12.66
N TRP A 153 18.04 -7.47 -11.45
CA TRP A 153 17.97 -6.25 -10.62
C TRP A 153 19.35 -5.61 -10.40
N ASP A 154 20.36 -6.43 -10.13
CA ASP A 154 21.71 -5.98 -9.77
C ASP A 154 22.49 -5.40 -10.95
N ASP A 155 22.09 -5.68 -12.18
CA ASP A 155 22.70 -5.14 -13.39
C ASP A 155 22.20 -3.71 -13.71
N LYS A 156 21.11 -3.27 -13.05
CA LYS A 156 20.50 -1.96 -13.30
C LYS A 156 21.18 -0.87 -12.49
N ARG A 157 21.36 0.28 -13.14
CA ARG A 157 21.74 1.52 -12.44
C ARG A 157 20.63 1.98 -11.51
N VAL A 158 20.98 2.77 -10.49
CA VAL A 158 20.04 3.19 -9.44
C VAL A 158 18.86 4.02 -9.98
N ASP A 159 19.09 4.81 -11.03
CA ASP A 159 18.06 5.55 -11.77
C ASP A 159 17.10 4.61 -12.52
N GLU A 160 17.63 3.58 -13.19
CA GLU A 160 16.83 2.54 -13.85
C GLU A 160 16.01 1.69 -12.86
N GLN A 161 16.56 1.44 -11.66
CA GLN A 161 15.85 0.81 -10.56
C GLN A 161 14.69 1.68 -10.09
N ALA A 162 14.92 2.98 -9.87
CA ALA A 162 13.89 3.94 -9.48
C ALA A 162 12.78 4.04 -10.55
N ASP A 163 13.13 4.15 -11.83
CA ASP A 163 12.14 4.12 -12.93
C ASP A 163 11.30 2.83 -12.91
N SER A 164 11.95 1.68 -12.74
CA SER A 164 11.26 0.40 -12.66
C SER A 164 10.29 0.35 -11.47
N MET A 165 10.64 0.93 -10.32
CA MET A 165 9.77 0.99 -9.16
C MET A 165 8.57 1.91 -9.40
N ALA A 166 8.77 3.05 -10.05
CA ALA A 166 7.68 3.97 -10.39
C ALA A 166 6.62 3.27 -11.26
N ARG A 167 7.07 2.59 -12.32
CA ARG A 167 6.18 1.84 -13.23
C ARG A 167 5.45 0.71 -12.54
N LYS A 168 6.12 -0.05 -11.67
CA LYS A 168 5.48 -1.12 -10.90
C LYS A 168 4.51 -0.56 -9.84
N CYS A 169 4.79 0.59 -9.23
CA CYS A 169 3.88 1.27 -8.32
C CYS A 169 2.57 1.63 -9.02
N ILE A 170 2.64 2.21 -10.23
CA ILE A 170 1.45 2.61 -11.01
C ILE A 170 0.47 1.44 -11.21
N MET A 171 0.98 0.23 -11.43
CA MET A 171 0.15 -0.97 -11.64
C MET A 171 -0.73 -1.33 -10.43
N ASN A 172 -0.48 -0.75 -9.25
CA ASN A 172 -1.26 -0.96 -8.04
C ASN A 172 -2.44 0.02 -7.89
N PHE A 173 -2.58 0.99 -8.79
CA PHE A 173 -3.60 2.03 -8.71
C PHE A 173 -4.63 1.89 -9.83
N GLY A 174 -5.90 2.11 -9.50
CA GLY A 174 -6.99 2.11 -10.48
C GLY A 174 -7.19 3.47 -11.14
N PRO A 175 -8.14 3.59 -12.09
CA PRO A 175 -8.46 4.85 -12.77
C PRO A 175 -8.87 5.99 -11.83
N SER A 176 -9.35 5.66 -10.63
CA SER A 176 -9.70 6.63 -9.58
C SER A 176 -8.50 7.10 -8.75
N MET A 177 -7.27 6.73 -9.11
CA MET A 177 -6.03 7.11 -8.42
C MET A 177 -5.98 6.70 -6.95
N VAL A 178 -6.63 5.58 -6.64
CA VAL A 178 -6.57 4.90 -5.34
C VAL A 178 -6.02 3.49 -5.53
N PRO A 179 -5.33 2.92 -4.52
CA PRO A 179 -4.88 1.55 -4.58
C PRO A 179 -6.04 0.58 -4.89
N LEU A 180 -5.76 -0.39 -5.75
CA LEU A 180 -6.73 -1.39 -6.16
C LEU A 180 -7.08 -2.29 -4.98
N LEU A 181 -8.37 -2.38 -4.67
CA LEU A 181 -8.86 -3.37 -3.72
C LEU A 181 -8.81 -4.76 -4.36
N GLN A 182 -8.00 -5.64 -3.79
CA GLN A 182 -7.78 -6.98 -4.31
C GLN A 182 -8.41 -8.04 -3.41
N VAL A 183 -9.01 -9.05 -4.03
CA VAL A 183 -9.53 -10.25 -3.37
C VAL A 183 -8.86 -11.45 -4.01
N GLY A 184 -8.03 -12.13 -3.22
CA GLY A 184 -7.25 -13.28 -3.65
C GLY A 184 -8.04 -14.59 -3.61
N TRP A 185 -7.28 -15.68 -3.64
CA TRP A 185 -7.83 -17.03 -3.58
C TRP A 185 -8.71 -17.24 -2.34
N ARG A 186 -9.79 -18.02 -2.49
CA ARG A 186 -10.81 -18.28 -1.44
C ARG A 186 -11.48 -17.04 -0.86
N GLY A 187 -11.40 -15.91 -1.55
CA GLY A 187 -11.99 -14.68 -1.07
C GLY A 187 -11.14 -13.96 -0.03
N ALA A 188 -9.86 -14.31 0.12
CA ALA A 188 -8.96 -13.63 1.05
C ALA A 188 -8.74 -12.19 0.61
N VAL A 189 -9.16 -11.23 1.43
CA VAL A 189 -8.97 -9.80 1.17
C VAL A 189 -7.49 -9.48 1.27
N GLN A 190 -6.91 -8.97 0.18
CA GLN A 190 -5.52 -8.54 0.13
C GLN A 190 -5.43 -7.11 0.65
N VAL A 191 -5.60 -6.97 1.96
CA VAL A 191 -5.46 -5.67 2.66
C VAL A 191 -4.11 -5.06 2.28
N ASP A 192 -4.09 -3.76 1.99
CA ASP A 192 -2.87 -3.04 1.59
C ASP A 192 -2.15 -3.63 0.37
N SER A 193 -2.92 -4.04 -0.64
CA SER A 193 -2.38 -4.73 -1.83
C SER A 193 -1.56 -5.96 -1.44
N GLY A 194 -2.08 -6.75 -0.49
CA GLY A 194 -1.36 -7.92 0.05
C GLY A 194 -0.19 -7.53 0.94
N PHE A 195 -0.34 -6.45 1.72
CA PHE A 195 0.69 -5.86 2.59
C PHE A 195 1.92 -5.29 1.87
N GLN A 196 1.84 -5.09 0.55
CA GLN A 196 2.84 -4.32 -0.19
C GLN A 196 2.76 -2.82 0.15
N ALA A 197 1.56 -2.31 0.43
CA ALA A 197 1.41 -0.92 0.87
C ALA A 197 1.78 -0.76 2.36
N ARG A 198 3.01 -0.34 2.65
CA ARG A 198 3.55 -0.28 4.02
C ARG A 198 3.41 1.11 4.64
N LEU A 199 2.21 1.43 5.15
CA LEU A 199 1.88 2.80 5.55
C LEU A 199 2.47 3.25 6.89
N ASN A 200 2.62 2.34 7.86
CA ASN A 200 3.03 2.69 9.21
C ASN A 200 3.70 1.52 9.93
N THR A 201 4.39 1.85 11.01
CA THR A 201 5.10 0.94 11.90
C THR A 201 4.36 0.78 13.23
N ALA A 202 4.80 -0.18 14.05
CA ALA A 202 4.27 -0.32 15.41
C ALA A 202 4.52 0.92 16.28
N GLU A 203 5.67 1.59 16.11
CA GLU A 203 6.01 2.79 16.87
C GLU A 203 5.10 3.96 16.50
N ASP A 204 4.73 4.10 15.22
CA ASP A 204 3.78 5.12 14.77
C ASP A 204 2.43 4.96 15.49
N HIS A 205 1.91 3.73 15.60
CA HIS A 205 0.67 3.47 16.34
C HIS A 205 0.82 3.75 17.83
N LYS A 206 1.93 3.32 18.44
CA LYS A 206 2.21 3.57 19.86
C LYS A 206 2.19 5.05 20.20
N ASN A 207 2.73 5.89 19.32
CA ASN A 207 2.79 7.35 19.51
C ASN A 207 1.42 8.05 19.43
N THR A 208 0.38 7.38 18.90
CA THR A 208 -0.98 7.93 18.81
C THR A 208 -1.86 7.64 20.03
N VAL A 209 -1.39 6.83 20.98
CA VAL A 209 -2.19 6.37 22.13
C VAL A 209 -1.45 6.54 23.45
N SER A 210 -2.18 6.44 24.56
CA SER A 210 -1.55 6.44 25.89
C SER A 210 -0.70 5.19 26.12
N ALA A 211 0.32 5.31 26.98
CA ALA A 211 1.15 4.17 27.38
C ALA A 211 0.33 3.01 27.98
N ALA A 212 -0.73 3.32 28.73
CA ALA A 212 -1.63 2.31 29.29
C ALA A 212 -2.39 1.54 28.19
N THR A 213 -2.93 2.25 27.19
CA THR A 213 -3.61 1.66 26.03
C THR A 213 -2.66 0.75 25.24
N TRP A 214 -1.45 1.23 24.95
CA TRP A 214 -0.45 0.43 24.24
C TRP A 214 -0.05 -0.82 25.02
N LYS A 215 0.17 -0.70 26.34
CA LYS A 215 0.49 -1.84 27.21
C LYS A 215 -0.63 -2.89 27.21
N SER A 216 -1.89 -2.48 27.26
CA SER A 216 -3.04 -3.39 27.17
C SER A 216 -3.12 -4.08 25.81
N LEU A 217 -2.91 -3.36 24.71
CA LEU A 217 -2.86 -3.94 23.37
C LEU A 217 -1.76 -5.01 23.30
N MET A 218 -0.54 -4.68 23.72
CA MET A 218 0.59 -5.61 23.67
C MET A 218 0.42 -6.82 24.59
N HIS A 219 -0.28 -6.69 25.72
CA HIS A 219 -0.65 -7.83 26.56
C HIS A 219 -1.49 -8.84 25.81
N TYR A 220 -2.57 -8.41 25.13
CA TYR A 220 -3.42 -9.30 24.37
C TYR A 220 -2.75 -9.82 23.09
N THR A 221 -1.98 -8.97 22.39
CA THR A 221 -1.15 -9.39 21.25
C THR A 221 -0.24 -10.54 21.65
N LYS A 222 0.46 -10.43 22.79
CA LYS A 222 1.32 -11.50 23.29
C LYS A 222 0.54 -12.78 23.57
N ASP A 223 -0.59 -12.68 24.28
CA ASP A 223 -1.42 -13.85 24.61
C ASP A 223 -1.94 -14.58 23.35
N LEU A 224 -2.35 -13.83 22.32
CA LEU A 224 -2.77 -14.39 21.02
C LEU A 224 -1.62 -15.15 20.33
N LYS A 225 -0.41 -14.59 20.34
CA LYS A 225 0.79 -15.18 19.73
C LYS A 225 1.28 -16.41 20.49
N ASP A 226 1.35 -16.34 21.82
CA ASP A 226 1.77 -17.45 22.69
C ASP A 226 0.85 -18.66 22.51
N LYS A 227 -0.46 -18.42 22.35
CA LYS A 227 -1.46 -19.44 22.05
C LYS A 227 -1.51 -19.87 20.58
N LYS A 228 -0.75 -19.21 19.69
CA LYS A 228 -0.74 -19.42 18.24
C LYS A 228 -2.16 -19.41 17.64
N LEU A 229 -2.98 -18.47 18.12
CA LEU A 229 -4.36 -18.34 17.67
C LEU A 229 -4.42 -17.81 16.24
N ARG A 230 -5.32 -18.41 15.45
CA ARG A 230 -5.64 -17.98 14.09
C ARG A 230 -7.03 -17.37 14.09
N ILE A 231 -7.15 -16.14 13.59
CA ILE A 231 -8.40 -15.39 13.56
C ILE A 231 -8.84 -15.22 12.11
N GLY A 232 -10.09 -15.58 11.82
CA GLY A 232 -10.70 -15.40 10.51
C GLY A 232 -11.92 -14.49 10.59
N PHE A 233 -11.87 -13.32 9.97
CA PHE A 233 -13.05 -12.50 9.74
C PHE A 233 -13.74 -12.90 8.44
N PHE A 234 -15.07 -12.91 8.49
CA PHE A 234 -15.92 -13.17 7.33
C PHE A 234 -16.93 -12.04 7.21
N SER A 235 -16.96 -11.38 6.05
CA SER A 235 -17.96 -10.35 5.74
C SER A 235 -18.51 -10.56 4.33
N SER A 236 -19.53 -9.78 3.94
CA SER A 236 -20.15 -9.87 2.61
C SER A 236 -19.40 -9.08 1.53
N THR A 237 -18.57 -8.11 1.91
CA THR A 237 -17.85 -7.22 0.98
C THR A 237 -16.55 -6.70 1.61
N PRO A 238 -15.48 -6.53 0.80
CA PRO A 238 -14.25 -5.87 1.22
C PRO A 238 -14.27 -4.35 1.02
N GLN A 239 -15.32 -3.83 0.39
CA GLN A 239 -15.49 -2.45 -0.01
C GLN A 239 -16.75 -1.84 0.63
N GLY A 240 -16.68 -0.57 1.02
CA GLY A 240 -17.81 0.20 1.53
C GLY A 240 -17.42 1.10 2.70
N GLY A 241 -18.35 1.97 3.11
CA GLY A 241 -18.18 2.82 4.29
C GLY A 241 -18.41 2.07 5.61
N GLY A 242 -17.84 2.59 6.70
CA GLY A 242 -18.04 2.07 8.05
C GLY A 242 -17.31 0.76 8.32
N VAL A 243 -18.00 -0.37 8.17
CA VAL A 243 -17.50 -1.69 8.60
C VAL A 243 -16.22 -2.05 7.86
N ALA A 244 -16.23 -2.07 6.53
CA ALA A 244 -15.07 -2.48 5.72
C ALA A 244 -13.83 -1.60 5.99
N LEU A 245 -14.03 -0.28 6.14
CA LEU A 245 -12.96 0.67 6.48
C LEU A 245 -12.24 0.27 7.77
N MET A 246 -12.98 -0.05 8.83
CA MET A 246 -12.39 -0.47 10.11
C MET A 246 -11.65 -1.82 9.99
N ARG A 247 -12.09 -2.72 9.10
CA ARG A 247 -11.45 -4.04 8.94
C ARG A 247 -10.08 -3.93 8.29
N HIS A 248 -9.93 -3.07 7.27
CA HIS A 248 -8.61 -2.78 6.67
C HIS A 248 -7.61 -2.32 7.73
N ALA A 249 -7.98 -1.34 8.55
CA ALA A 249 -7.11 -0.82 9.61
C ALA A 249 -6.75 -1.90 10.66
N LEU A 250 -7.72 -2.71 11.09
CA LEU A 250 -7.49 -3.76 12.10
C LEU A 250 -6.61 -4.89 11.57
N VAL A 251 -6.84 -5.34 10.33
CA VAL A 251 -6.02 -6.37 9.68
C VAL A 251 -4.58 -5.88 9.49
N ARG A 252 -4.41 -4.62 9.05
CA ARG A 252 -3.10 -3.97 8.95
C ARG A 252 -2.36 -3.95 10.29
N LEU A 253 -3.00 -3.45 11.35
CA LEU A 253 -2.40 -3.42 12.68
C LEU A 253 -2.03 -4.82 13.17
N SER A 254 -2.89 -5.81 12.92
CA SER A 254 -2.63 -7.20 13.29
C SER A 254 -1.40 -7.75 12.56
N LYS A 255 -1.24 -7.45 11.26
CA LYS A 255 -0.03 -7.82 10.50
C LYS A 255 1.22 -7.15 11.06
N ILE A 256 1.17 -5.84 11.37
CA ILE A 256 2.29 -5.08 11.97
C ILE A 256 2.72 -5.69 13.30
N LEU A 257 1.77 -6.15 14.11
CA LEU A 257 2.03 -6.76 15.42
C LEU A 257 2.26 -8.27 15.35
N ASP A 258 2.30 -8.85 14.15
CA ASP A 258 2.53 -10.28 13.90
C ASP A 258 1.48 -11.17 14.62
N VAL A 259 0.21 -10.81 14.46
CA VAL A 259 -0.97 -11.60 14.87
C VAL A 259 -1.59 -12.24 13.63
N ASP A 260 -1.83 -13.56 13.66
CA ASP A 260 -2.46 -14.29 12.55
C ASP A 260 -3.96 -13.97 12.47
N LEU A 261 -4.28 -12.90 11.75
CA LEU A 261 -5.62 -12.44 11.48
C LEU A 261 -5.82 -12.26 9.97
N ASN A 262 -6.75 -13.04 9.40
CA ASN A 262 -7.11 -12.98 8.00
C ASN A 262 -8.57 -12.57 7.82
N TRP A 263 -8.87 -11.95 6.67
CA TRP A 263 -10.22 -11.53 6.32
C TRP A 263 -10.66 -12.15 4.99
N TYR A 264 -11.84 -12.73 4.98
CA TYR A 264 -12.43 -13.41 3.84
C TYR A 264 -13.79 -12.81 3.47
N VAL A 265 -14.04 -12.76 2.17
CA VAL A 265 -15.32 -12.33 1.58
C VAL A 265 -15.77 -13.37 0.56
N PRO A 266 -17.09 -13.65 0.46
CA PRO A 266 -17.61 -14.57 -0.55
C PRO A 266 -17.40 -14.01 -1.96
N LYS A 267 -17.33 -14.90 -2.95
CA LYS A 267 -17.34 -14.47 -4.35
C LYS A 267 -18.65 -13.74 -4.68
N PRO A 268 -18.59 -12.62 -5.43
CA PRO A 268 -19.80 -11.90 -5.81
C PRO A 268 -20.71 -12.79 -6.69
N ARG A 269 -22.02 -12.74 -6.44
CA ARG A 269 -23.06 -13.36 -7.25
C ARG A 269 -24.07 -12.28 -7.66
N PRO A 270 -24.38 -12.11 -8.96
CA PRO A 270 -25.42 -11.17 -9.40
C PRO A 270 -26.74 -11.41 -8.66
N GLY A 271 -27.47 -10.34 -8.35
CA GLY A 271 -28.73 -10.40 -7.60
C GLY A 271 -28.57 -10.47 -6.08
N VAL A 272 -27.59 -11.23 -5.55
CA VAL A 272 -27.39 -11.37 -4.10
C VAL A 272 -27.12 -10.03 -3.42
N PHE A 273 -26.30 -9.17 -4.04
CA PHE A 273 -26.01 -7.84 -3.46
C PHE A 273 -27.27 -7.00 -3.28
N ARG A 274 -28.23 -7.07 -4.20
CA ARG A 274 -29.48 -6.34 -4.08
C ARG A 274 -30.32 -6.89 -2.93
N SER A 275 -30.44 -8.22 -2.83
CA SER A 275 -31.17 -8.87 -1.74
C SER A 275 -30.55 -8.60 -0.37
N THR A 276 -29.22 -8.61 -0.24
CA THR A 276 -28.55 -8.28 1.03
C THR A 276 -28.66 -6.80 1.38
N LYS A 277 -28.71 -5.90 0.38
CA LYS A 277 -28.99 -4.47 0.60
C LYS A 277 -30.44 -4.22 1.03
N ASN A 278 -31.41 -4.93 0.44
CA ASN A 278 -32.80 -4.90 0.89
C ASN A 278 -32.89 -5.34 2.37
N MET A 279 -32.25 -6.47 2.71
CA MET A 279 -32.18 -6.96 4.09
C MET A 279 -31.59 -5.90 5.04
N HIS A 280 -30.46 -5.29 4.65
CA HIS A 280 -29.83 -4.23 5.42
C HIS A 280 -30.76 -3.04 5.67
N ASN A 281 -31.43 -2.55 4.63
CA ASN A 281 -32.33 -1.39 4.73
C ASN A 281 -33.57 -1.70 5.58
N ILE A 282 -34.13 -2.92 5.48
CA ILE A 282 -35.24 -3.37 6.31
C ILE A 282 -34.81 -3.41 7.78
N LEU A 283 -33.66 -4.01 8.08
CA LEU A 283 -33.14 -4.12 9.46
C LEU A 283 -32.74 -2.77 10.07
N GLN A 284 -32.35 -1.80 9.23
CA GLN A 284 -32.08 -0.44 9.66
C GLN A 284 -33.33 0.44 9.80
N GLY A 285 -34.50 -0.04 9.36
CA GLY A 285 -35.74 0.73 9.38
C GLY A 285 -35.77 1.89 8.37
N VAL A 286 -34.98 1.80 7.29
CA VAL A 286 -34.94 2.81 6.21
C VAL A 286 -35.57 2.32 4.90
N ALA A 287 -36.08 1.09 4.89
CA ALA A 287 -36.89 0.54 3.82
C ALA A 287 -38.36 0.98 3.95
N ASP A 288 -39.15 0.80 2.89
CA ASP A 288 -40.61 0.97 2.98
C ASP A 288 -41.20 0.07 4.09
N PRO A 289 -42.17 0.56 4.88
CA PRO A 289 -42.72 -0.18 6.02
C PRO A 289 -43.27 -1.57 5.67
N ASP A 290 -43.73 -1.76 4.44
CA ASP A 290 -44.29 -3.01 3.93
C ASP A 290 -43.27 -3.89 3.20
N GLN A 291 -42.04 -3.39 2.95
CA GLN A 291 -41.02 -4.16 2.27
C GLN A 291 -40.58 -5.34 3.15
N ARG A 292 -40.66 -6.55 2.59
CA ARG A 292 -40.14 -7.78 3.20
C ARG A 292 -39.24 -8.48 2.19
N LEU A 293 -38.31 -9.28 2.70
CA LEU A 293 -37.55 -10.19 1.83
C LEU A 293 -38.49 -11.27 1.29
N SER A 294 -38.42 -11.53 -0.01
CA SER A 294 -39.14 -12.64 -0.62
C SER A 294 -38.50 -13.99 -0.26
N LYS A 295 -39.25 -15.10 -0.42
CA LYS A 295 -38.70 -16.45 -0.21
C LYS A 295 -37.56 -16.76 -1.18
N GLU A 296 -37.66 -16.27 -2.40
CA GLU A 296 -36.66 -16.41 -3.45
C GLU A 296 -35.38 -15.65 -3.09
N GLU A 297 -35.49 -14.43 -2.54
CA GLU A 297 -34.34 -13.66 -2.05
C GLU A 297 -33.64 -14.39 -0.90
N MET A 298 -34.40 -14.89 0.09
CA MET A 298 -33.85 -15.65 1.21
C MET A 298 -33.15 -16.93 0.75
N THR A 299 -33.74 -17.65 -0.22
CA THR A 299 -33.17 -18.86 -0.80
C THR A 299 -31.87 -18.54 -1.53
N THR A 300 -31.87 -17.49 -2.35
CA THR A 300 -30.70 -17.01 -3.10
C THR A 300 -29.52 -16.64 -2.18
N ILE A 301 -29.80 -15.94 -1.07
CA ILE A 301 -28.79 -15.62 -0.05
C ILE A 301 -28.25 -16.90 0.61
N THR A 302 -29.13 -17.82 0.99
CA THR A 302 -28.76 -19.08 1.65
C THR A 302 -27.88 -19.95 0.77
N GLU A 303 -28.27 -20.16 -0.49
CA GLU A 303 -27.49 -20.90 -1.47
C GLU A 303 -26.12 -20.28 -1.67
N TRP A 304 -26.06 -18.94 -1.81
CA TRP A 304 -24.80 -18.24 -2.00
C TRP A 304 -23.83 -18.41 -0.83
N ILE A 305 -24.32 -18.35 0.41
CA ILE A 305 -23.52 -18.62 1.61
C ILE A 305 -23.03 -20.07 1.60
N GLN A 306 -23.93 -21.03 1.34
CA GLN A 306 -23.58 -22.45 1.34
C GLN A 306 -22.58 -22.81 0.24
N ASP A 307 -22.74 -22.27 -0.96
CA ASP A 307 -21.83 -22.49 -2.08
C ASP A 307 -20.42 -21.97 -1.76
N ASN A 308 -20.31 -20.73 -1.24
CA ASN A 308 -19.02 -20.17 -0.88
C ASN A 308 -18.36 -20.96 0.26
N ALA A 309 -19.14 -21.30 1.28
CA ALA A 309 -18.65 -22.08 2.40
C ALA A 309 -18.14 -23.45 1.95
N LYS A 310 -18.93 -24.22 1.19
CA LYS A 310 -18.57 -25.57 0.73
C LYS A 310 -17.39 -25.56 -0.25
N ARG A 311 -17.40 -24.67 -1.24
CA ARG A 311 -16.38 -24.64 -2.31
C ARG A 311 -15.05 -24.06 -1.82
N TYR A 312 -15.08 -23.01 -1.01
CA TYR A 312 -13.88 -22.23 -0.69
C TYR A 312 -13.42 -22.35 0.75
N TRP A 313 -14.33 -22.34 1.73
CA TRP A 313 -13.94 -22.21 3.14
C TRP A 313 -13.82 -23.53 3.90
N PHE A 314 -14.65 -24.51 3.55
CA PHE A 314 -14.59 -25.89 4.04
C PHE A 314 -13.82 -26.83 3.10
N SER A 315 -13.32 -26.36 1.95
CA SER A 315 -12.41 -27.17 1.14
C SER A 315 -11.08 -27.41 1.87
N GLU A 316 -10.30 -28.39 1.40
CA GLU A 316 -9.04 -28.76 2.02
C GLU A 316 -8.07 -27.57 2.11
N GLY A 317 -7.53 -27.30 3.30
CA GLY A 317 -6.72 -26.12 3.55
C GLY A 317 -7.50 -24.80 3.69
N GLY A 318 -8.84 -24.84 3.66
CA GLY A 318 -9.69 -23.65 3.77
C GLY A 318 -9.73 -23.04 5.18
N PRO A 319 -10.11 -21.76 5.31
CA PRO A 319 -10.07 -21.02 6.57
C PRO A 319 -11.04 -21.49 7.66
N LEU A 320 -12.08 -22.27 7.33
CA LEU A 320 -13.01 -22.84 8.31
C LEU A 320 -12.70 -24.30 8.66
N ARG A 321 -11.54 -24.82 8.24
CA ARG A 321 -11.06 -26.14 8.66
C ARG A 321 -10.33 -26.05 10.00
N PRO A 322 -10.36 -27.13 10.81
CA PRO A 322 -9.57 -27.21 12.03
C PRO A 322 -8.08 -26.97 11.74
N PRO A 323 -7.30 -26.40 12.67
CA PRO A 323 -5.90 -26.00 12.45
C PRO A 323 -4.98 -27.10 11.90
N ARG A 324 -5.23 -28.39 12.21
CA ARG A 324 -4.47 -29.53 11.65
C ARG A 324 -4.67 -29.76 10.14
N ARG A 325 -5.72 -29.17 9.53
CA ARG A 325 -6.13 -29.37 8.13
C ARG A 325 -6.33 -28.07 7.36
N ALA A 326 -6.15 -26.92 8.00
CA ALA A 326 -6.11 -25.63 7.35
C ALA A 326 -4.70 -25.41 6.77
N ALA A 327 -4.59 -24.77 5.61
CA ALA A 327 -3.29 -24.49 5.03
C ALA A 327 -2.49 -23.59 5.99
N PRO A 328 -1.15 -23.72 6.02
CA PRO A 328 -0.32 -22.69 6.64
C PRO A 328 -0.70 -21.33 6.04
N THR A 329 -0.64 -20.29 6.86
CA THR A 329 -0.77 -18.90 6.40
C THR A 329 0.09 -18.72 5.17
N LEU A 330 -0.50 -18.19 4.10
CA LEU A 330 0.24 -17.75 2.93
C LEU A 330 1.25 -16.72 3.42
N SER A 331 2.53 -17.09 3.43
CA SER A 331 3.62 -16.13 3.52
C SER A 331 3.61 -15.37 2.19
N TRP A 332 3.05 -14.18 2.21
CA TRP A 332 3.22 -13.21 1.14
C TRP A 332 4.48 -12.42 1.40
#